data_AF-A0A841D5Q7-F1
#
_entry.id   AF-A0A841D5Q7-F1
#
_cell.length_a   1.000
_cell.length_b   1.000
_cell.length_c   1.000
_cell.angle_alpha   90.00
_cell.angle_beta   90.00
_cell.angle_gamma   90.00
#
_symmetry.space_group_name_H-M   'P 1'
#
loop_
_entity.id
_entity.type
_entity.pdbx_description
1 polymer ?
#
loop_
_entity_poly.entity_id
_entity_poly.type
_entity_poly.pdbx_seq_one_letter_code
_entity_poly.pdbx_strand_id
1 'polypeptide(L)'
;MRRTATLAATAALAFGATVFTATPASAHGYVSSPPSRQAFCAQGKVSCGAVKYEPQSVEGAKGQRTCHGGVARFAELNDDTKAWPTTAVGTSVDFNWVLTARHATSTWQYYIGDKLIATFNDGGKQPGATVTHKVSLAGYSGKQKVLAVWNIADTAAAFYSCIDLQVGGTGGGTPAPSPTQKPTTPAPTPTKTATPAPLPSPTSVPKPTAVPTTHPTTPAGTWKRGGKYVIGNVVTYRGVKYRCIQSHTAYGDWAPPLVPALWKRLG
;
A
#
# COMPACT_ATOMS: atom_id res chain seq x y z
N MET A 1 24.28 -40.12 -72.09
CA MET A 1 23.96 -39.98 -70.64
C MET A 1 24.44 -38.63 -70.16
N ARG A 2 23.59 -37.79 -69.55
CA ARG A 2 23.99 -36.60 -68.80
C ARG A 2 23.14 -36.55 -67.53
N ARG A 3 23.77 -36.56 -66.35
CA ARG A 3 23.08 -36.52 -65.05
C ARG A 3 22.93 -35.07 -64.62
N THR A 4 21.72 -34.56 -64.51
CA THR A 4 21.42 -33.28 -63.87
C THR A 4 21.32 -33.49 -62.35
N ALA A 5 22.17 -32.82 -61.59
CA ALA A 5 22.12 -32.82 -60.13
C ALA A 5 21.28 -31.64 -59.64
N THR A 6 20.11 -31.93 -59.07
CA THR A 6 19.21 -30.90 -58.52
C THR A 6 19.64 -30.59 -57.07
N LEU A 7 20.22 -29.41 -56.85
CA LEU A 7 20.51 -28.91 -55.50
C LEU A 7 19.22 -28.38 -54.86
N ALA A 8 18.71 -29.10 -53.86
CA ALA A 8 17.61 -28.63 -53.02
C ALA A 8 18.17 -27.76 -51.87
N ALA A 9 17.92 -26.45 -51.94
CA ALA A 9 18.30 -25.53 -50.86
C ALA A 9 17.23 -25.52 -49.76
N THR A 10 17.49 -26.20 -48.64
CA THR A 10 16.63 -26.19 -47.45
C THR A 10 16.89 -24.94 -46.61
N ALA A 11 16.07 -23.91 -46.78
CA ALA A 11 16.08 -22.72 -45.92
C ALA A 11 15.47 -23.04 -44.54
N ALA A 12 16.32 -23.32 -43.55
CA ALA A 12 15.89 -23.52 -42.17
C ALA A 12 15.56 -22.16 -41.50
N LEU A 13 14.26 -21.82 -41.42
CA LEU A 13 13.78 -20.67 -40.66
C LEU A 13 13.84 -20.95 -39.16
N ALA A 14 14.96 -20.58 -38.53
CA ALA A 14 15.09 -20.60 -37.08
C ALA A 14 14.25 -19.49 -36.43
N PHE A 15 13.01 -19.81 -36.04
CA PHE A 15 12.23 -18.95 -35.15
C PHE A 15 12.85 -18.93 -33.75
N GLY A 16 13.73 -17.96 -33.50
CA GLY A 16 14.30 -17.71 -32.19
C GLY A 16 13.23 -17.23 -31.21
N ALA A 17 12.81 -18.09 -30.29
CA ALA A 17 11.92 -17.71 -29.20
C ALA A 17 12.66 -16.82 -28.19
N THR A 18 12.42 -15.50 -28.27
CA THR A 18 12.96 -14.54 -27.32
C THR A 18 12.27 -14.68 -25.96
N VAL A 19 12.99 -15.26 -25.00
CA VAL A 19 12.52 -15.36 -23.61
C VAL A 19 12.61 -13.98 -22.95
N PHE A 20 11.49 -13.26 -22.92
CA PHE A 20 11.38 -11.99 -22.20
C PHE A 20 11.39 -12.24 -20.68
N THR A 21 12.56 -12.11 -20.06
CA THR A 21 12.65 -12.00 -18.60
C THR A 21 12.13 -10.63 -18.17
N ALA A 22 11.03 -10.60 -17.42
CA ALA A 22 10.51 -9.35 -16.86
C ALA A 22 11.55 -8.78 -15.88
N THR A 23 12.06 -7.58 -16.17
CA THR A 23 12.93 -6.86 -15.23
C THR A 23 12.13 -6.47 -13.99
N PRO A 24 12.65 -6.72 -12.77
CA PRO A 24 11.98 -6.28 -11.55
C PRO A 24 11.94 -4.75 -11.51
N ALA A 25 10.80 -4.23 -11.09
CA ALA A 25 10.49 -2.81 -11.00
C ALA A 25 11.19 -2.10 -9.85
N SER A 26 11.68 -2.82 -8.84
CA SER A 26 12.10 -2.25 -7.54
C SER A 26 10.98 -1.46 -6.82
N ALA A 27 9.76 -1.50 -7.35
CA ALA A 27 8.54 -1.03 -6.73
C ALA A 27 8.10 -2.02 -5.64
N HIS A 28 7.35 -1.57 -4.64
CA HIS A 28 6.91 -2.44 -3.55
C HIS A 28 5.65 -1.87 -2.89
N GLY A 29 4.53 -2.59 -2.93
CA GLY A 29 3.27 -2.15 -2.33
C GLY A 29 2.20 -3.23 -2.27
N TYR A 30 1.18 -3.00 -1.42
CA TYR A 30 0.06 -3.93 -1.22
C TYR A 30 -1.20 -3.19 -0.77
N VAL A 31 -2.37 -3.82 -0.92
CA VAL A 31 -3.63 -3.28 -0.37
C VAL A 31 -3.69 -3.54 1.14
N SER A 32 -3.69 -2.45 1.91
CA SER A 32 -3.70 -2.44 3.38
C SER A 32 -5.10 -2.46 3.99
N SER A 33 -6.10 -1.91 3.29
CA SER A 33 -7.49 -1.82 3.76
C SER A 33 -8.48 -1.79 2.58
N PRO A 34 -9.51 -2.65 2.55
CA PRO A 34 -9.67 -3.84 3.40
C PRO A 34 -8.44 -4.75 3.28
N PRO A 35 -8.00 -5.43 4.35
CA PRO A 35 -6.72 -6.13 4.33
C PRO A 35 -6.68 -7.21 3.26
N SER A 36 -5.64 -7.17 2.43
CA SER A 36 -5.33 -8.26 1.49
C SER A 36 -4.85 -9.51 2.21
N ARG A 37 -4.81 -10.65 1.50
CA ARG A 37 -4.26 -11.92 2.01
C ARG A 37 -2.86 -11.77 2.59
N GLN A 38 -1.96 -11.10 1.86
CA GLN A 38 -0.62 -10.81 2.37
C GLN A 38 -0.62 -9.87 3.60
N ALA A 39 -1.57 -8.94 3.71
CA ALA A 39 -1.73 -8.11 4.91
C ALA A 39 -2.20 -8.95 6.11
N PHE A 40 -3.17 -9.85 5.93
CA PHE A 40 -3.57 -10.79 6.99
C PHE A 40 -2.43 -11.73 7.41
N CYS A 41 -1.59 -12.19 6.48
CA CYS A 41 -0.36 -12.90 6.79
C CYS A 41 0.57 -12.06 7.67
N ALA A 42 0.87 -10.82 7.27
CA ALA A 42 1.77 -9.92 8.02
C ALA A 42 1.23 -9.54 9.40
N GLN A 43 -0.10 -9.50 9.56
CA GLN A 43 -0.79 -9.28 10.84
C GLN A 43 -0.87 -10.54 11.72
N GLY A 44 -0.38 -11.69 11.26
CA GLY A 44 -0.47 -12.97 11.96
C GLY A 44 -1.91 -13.52 12.08
N LYS A 45 -2.84 -13.04 11.24
CA LYS A 45 -4.24 -13.49 11.22
C LYS A 45 -4.45 -14.80 10.46
N VAL A 46 -3.54 -15.10 9.54
CA VAL A 46 -3.47 -16.39 8.84
C VAL A 46 -2.04 -16.91 8.97
N SER A 47 -1.87 -18.21 9.20
CA SER A 47 -0.54 -18.82 9.21
C SER A 47 0.03 -18.83 7.79
N CYS A 48 1.14 -18.13 7.60
CA CYS A 48 1.79 -17.95 6.32
C CYS A 48 3.32 -18.14 6.41
N GLY A 49 3.94 -18.43 5.27
CA GLY A 49 5.38 -18.55 5.08
C GLY A 49 6.08 -17.19 4.98
N ALA A 50 6.87 -16.97 3.93
CA ALA A 50 7.72 -15.80 3.78
C ALA A 50 6.94 -14.47 3.64
N VAL A 51 5.76 -14.49 3.01
CA VAL A 51 5.01 -13.28 2.64
C VAL A 51 4.64 -12.39 3.84
N LYS A 52 4.52 -12.94 5.05
CA LYS A 52 4.24 -12.17 6.27
C LYS A 52 5.34 -11.15 6.63
N TYR A 53 6.57 -11.39 6.19
CA TYR A 53 7.70 -10.49 6.43
C TYR A 53 7.84 -9.41 5.34
N GLU A 54 7.25 -9.66 4.16
CA GLU A 54 7.40 -8.81 2.98
C GLU A 54 6.10 -8.72 2.14
N PRO A 55 4.95 -8.31 2.74
CA PRO A 55 3.66 -8.27 2.05
C PRO A 55 3.67 -7.36 0.80
N GLN A 56 4.57 -6.38 0.77
CA GLN A 56 4.79 -5.46 -0.34
C GLN A 56 5.45 -6.06 -1.60
N SER A 57 5.95 -7.30 -1.53
CA SER A 57 6.85 -7.89 -2.53
C SER A 57 6.19 -8.87 -3.51
N VAL A 58 4.86 -8.90 -3.61
CA VAL A 58 4.12 -9.82 -4.50
C VAL A 58 4.15 -9.30 -5.95
N GLU A 59 5.36 -9.29 -6.50
CA GLU A 59 5.71 -8.79 -7.84
C GLU A 59 5.72 -9.92 -8.88
N GLY A 60 4.97 -9.74 -9.97
CA GLY A 60 4.92 -10.70 -11.07
C GLY A 60 4.93 -10.01 -12.43
N ALA A 61 5.06 -10.78 -13.52
CA ALA A 61 4.87 -10.27 -14.87
C ALA A 61 3.41 -9.78 -15.05
N LYS A 62 3.21 -8.69 -15.79
CA LYS A 62 1.88 -8.15 -16.12
C LYS A 62 0.94 -9.21 -16.72
N GLY A 63 -0.37 -9.00 -16.52
CA GLY A 63 -1.43 -9.82 -17.11
C GLY A 63 -1.92 -11.01 -16.27
N GLN A 64 -1.21 -11.38 -15.18
CA GLN A 64 -1.65 -12.48 -14.31
C GLN A 64 -3.05 -12.24 -13.68
N ARG A 65 -3.73 -13.33 -13.35
CA ARG A 65 -5.03 -13.35 -12.62
C ARG A 65 -4.96 -14.16 -11.32
N THR A 66 -3.77 -14.24 -10.73
CA THR A 66 -3.49 -15.01 -9.52
C THR A 66 -3.14 -14.08 -8.35
N CYS A 67 -3.51 -14.49 -7.13
CA CYS A 67 -3.23 -13.75 -5.90
C CYS A 67 -1.74 -13.64 -5.58
N HIS A 68 -0.93 -14.59 -6.04
CA HIS A 68 0.52 -14.63 -5.86
C HIS A 68 1.32 -14.05 -7.03
N GLY A 69 0.68 -13.60 -8.11
CA GLY A 69 1.36 -13.02 -9.29
C GLY A 69 2.32 -13.96 -10.03
N GLY A 70 2.24 -15.28 -9.82
CA GLY A 70 3.23 -16.25 -10.33
C GLY A 70 4.47 -16.43 -9.45
N VAL A 71 4.57 -15.74 -8.31
CA VAL A 71 5.70 -15.85 -7.37
C VAL A 71 5.60 -17.13 -6.54
N ALA A 72 6.33 -18.17 -6.94
CA ALA A 72 6.27 -19.50 -6.31
C ALA A 72 6.45 -19.49 -4.77
N ARG A 73 7.36 -18.66 -4.22
CA ARG A 73 7.56 -18.50 -2.77
C ARG A 73 6.35 -17.94 -2.00
N PHE A 74 5.35 -17.42 -2.70
CA PHE A 74 4.09 -16.90 -2.16
C PHE A 74 2.86 -17.65 -2.68
N ALA A 75 3.03 -18.85 -3.26
CA ALA A 75 1.93 -19.65 -3.83
C ALA A 75 0.76 -19.89 -2.85
N GLU A 76 1.02 -19.88 -1.54
CA GLU A 76 -0.01 -19.94 -0.50
C GLU A 76 -1.07 -18.84 -0.57
N LEU A 77 -0.81 -17.69 -1.21
CA LEU A 77 -1.83 -16.65 -1.42
C LEU A 77 -2.94 -17.12 -2.38
N ASN A 78 -2.65 -18.11 -3.24
CA ASN A 78 -3.61 -18.75 -4.13
C ASN A 78 -4.39 -19.89 -3.49
N ASP A 79 -3.97 -20.38 -2.32
CA ASP A 79 -4.63 -21.49 -1.64
C ASP A 79 -5.96 -21.03 -1.03
N ASP A 80 -7.06 -21.38 -1.68
CA ASP A 80 -8.42 -21.07 -1.23
C ASP A 80 -8.97 -22.03 -0.16
N THR A 81 -8.23 -23.09 0.18
CA THR A 81 -8.59 -24.00 1.28
C THR A 81 -8.25 -23.39 2.66
N LYS A 82 -7.31 -22.43 2.70
CA LYS A 82 -7.03 -21.63 3.89
C LYS A 82 -8.25 -20.79 4.30
N ALA A 83 -8.46 -20.70 5.61
CA ALA A 83 -9.51 -19.89 6.23
C ALA A 83 -9.21 -18.37 6.17
N TRP A 84 -9.15 -17.80 4.98
CA TRP A 84 -8.95 -16.36 4.76
C TRP A 84 -10.08 -15.54 5.38
N PRO A 85 -9.78 -14.60 6.30
CA PRO A 85 -10.80 -13.71 6.87
C PRO A 85 -11.42 -12.80 5.80
N THR A 86 -12.74 -12.64 5.85
CA THR A 86 -13.46 -11.71 4.98
C THR A 86 -13.69 -10.37 5.67
N THR A 87 -13.58 -9.25 4.94
CA THR A 87 -14.03 -7.95 5.44
C THR A 87 -15.46 -7.67 4.97
N ALA A 88 -16.37 -7.36 5.89
CA ALA A 88 -17.74 -6.96 5.55
C ALA A 88 -17.75 -5.58 4.88
N VAL A 89 -18.47 -5.44 3.75
CA VAL A 89 -18.58 -4.20 2.98
C VAL A 89 -19.97 -4.04 2.36
N GLY A 90 -20.35 -2.79 2.08
CA GLY A 90 -21.52 -2.48 1.25
C GLY A 90 -21.25 -2.73 -0.25
N THR A 91 -22.12 -2.18 -1.10
CA THR A 91 -21.97 -2.24 -2.57
C THR A 91 -20.94 -1.25 -3.14
N SER A 92 -20.17 -0.56 -2.28
CA SER A 92 -18.98 0.20 -2.67
C SER A 92 -17.95 0.15 -1.55
N VAL A 93 -16.67 0.18 -1.92
CA VAL A 93 -15.53 -0.01 -1.00
C VAL A 93 -14.36 0.90 -1.41
N ASP A 94 -13.63 1.40 -0.43
CA ASP A 94 -12.38 2.15 -0.63
C ASP A 94 -11.18 1.23 -0.42
N PHE A 95 -10.47 0.90 -1.51
CA PHE A 95 -9.22 0.14 -1.45
C PHE A 95 -8.03 1.07 -1.24
N ASN A 96 -7.29 0.86 -0.15
CA ASN A 96 -6.17 1.68 0.28
C ASN A 96 -4.85 0.91 0.12
N TRP A 97 -4.06 1.28 -0.87
CA TRP A 97 -2.70 0.80 -1.06
C TRP A 97 -1.70 1.54 -0.16
N VAL A 98 -0.69 0.82 0.32
CA VAL A 98 0.53 1.40 0.91
C VAL A 98 1.70 1.00 0.02
N LEU A 99 2.45 2.00 -0.45
CA LEU A 99 3.58 1.85 -1.37
C LEU A 99 4.88 2.17 -0.63
N THR A 100 5.64 1.14 -0.32
CA THR A 100 6.90 1.22 0.42
C THR A 100 8.07 1.65 -0.46
N ALA A 101 8.02 1.29 -1.75
CA ALA A 101 8.82 1.87 -2.82
C ALA A 101 7.84 2.30 -3.94
N ARG A 102 7.73 3.61 -4.15
CA ARG A 102 6.87 4.21 -5.18
C ARG A 102 7.58 4.17 -6.52
N HIS A 103 6.82 4.04 -7.60
CA HIS A 103 7.38 3.90 -8.95
C HIS A 103 6.39 4.41 -10.00
N ALA A 104 6.84 4.62 -11.24
CA ALA A 104 5.98 5.13 -12.30
C ALA A 104 4.84 4.13 -12.57
N THR A 105 3.60 4.61 -12.57
CA THR A 105 2.41 3.75 -12.60
C THR A 105 1.63 3.95 -13.90
N SER A 106 1.28 2.85 -14.57
CA SER A 106 0.35 2.90 -15.69
C SER A 106 -1.08 2.83 -15.16
N THR A 107 -1.50 1.68 -14.64
CA THR A 107 -2.90 1.46 -14.21
C THR A 107 -3.03 0.67 -12.93
N TRP A 108 -4.13 0.92 -12.22
CA TRP A 108 -4.62 0.10 -11.12
C TRP A 108 -5.89 -0.59 -11.59
N GLN A 109 -5.92 -1.91 -11.57
CA GLN A 109 -7.04 -2.71 -12.06
C GLN A 109 -7.62 -3.57 -10.95
N TYR A 110 -8.94 -3.69 -10.90
CA TYR A 110 -9.67 -4.48 -9.90
C TYR A 110 -10.54 -5.51 -10.59
N TYR A 111 -10.45 -6.78 -10.19
CA TYR A 111 -11.17 -7.90 -10.79
C TYR A 111 -11.96 -8.69 -9.76
N ILE A 112 -13.10 -9.26 -10.16
CA ILE A 112 -13.76 -10.39 -9.48
C ILE A 112 -13.83 -11.53 -10.48
N GLY A 113 -13.16 -12.65 -10.18
CA GLY A 113 -12.82 -13.64 -11.20
C GLY A 113 -12.04 -12.98 -12.34
N ASP A 114 -12.42 -13.24 -13.59
CA ASP A 114 -11.82 -12.61 -14.77
C ASP A 114 -12.44 -11.24 -15.13
N LYS A 115 -13.54 -10.85 -14.49
CA LYS A 115 -14.26 -9.61 -14.82
C LYS A 115 -13.59 -8.39 -14.19
N LEU A 116 -13.08 -7.50 -15.03
CA LEU A 116 -12.63 -6.15 -14.65
C LEU A 116 -13.83 -5.35 -14.11
N ILE A 117 -13.75 -4.88 -12.86
CA ILE A 117 -14.79 -4.10 -12.19
C ILE A 117 -14.41 -2.62 -12.03
N ALA A 118 -13.12 -2.27 -12.05
CA ALA A 118 -12.66 -0.88 -12.09
C ALA A 118 -11.23 -0.77 -12.64
N THR A 119 -10.93 0.36 -13.30
CA THR A 119 -9.58 0.74 -13.71
C THR A 119 -9.32 2.19 -13.33
N PHE A 120 -8.10 2.51 -12.88
CA PHE A 120 -7.61 3.85 -12.62
C PHE A 120 -6.28 4.01 -13.37
N ASN A 121 -6.01 5.18 -13.94
CA ASN A 121 -4.84 5.41 -14.80
C ASN A 121 -4.05 6.61 -14.31
N ASP A 122 -2.81 6.39 -13.89
CA ASP A 122 -1.90 7.45 -13.40
C ASP A 122 -1.09 8.10 -14.54
N GLY A 123 -1.23 7.62 -15.77
CA GLY A 123 -0.61 8.21 -16.96
C GLY A 123 0.92 8.18 -16.93
N GLY A 124 1.53 7.18 -16.29
CA GLY A 124 2.99 7.08 -16.10
C GLY A 124 3.53 7.90 -14.93
N LYS A 125 2.69 8.61 -14.17
CA LYS A 125 3.14 9.38 -13.00
C LYS A 125 3.55 8.45 -11.85
N GLN A 126 4.46 8.92 -11.01
CA GLN A 126 4.72 8.28 -9.71
C GLN A 126 3.61 8.71 -8.72
N PRO A 127 2.88 7.77 -8.11
CA PRO A 127 1.81 8.05 -7.16
C PRO A 127 2.36 8.53 -5.80
N GLY A 128 1.46 8.90 -4.88
CA GLY A 128 1.79 9.10 -3.47
C GLY A 128 2.22 7.80 -2.78
N ALA A 129 2.70 7.88 -1.53
CA ALA A 129 3.02 6.67 -0.73
C ALA A 129 1.78 5.87 -0.32
N THR A 130 0.60 6.47 -0.49
CA THR A 130 -0.70 5.91 -0.14
C THR A 130 -1.67 6.27 -1.26
N VAL A 131 -2.42 5.29 -1.75
CA VAL A 131 -3.37 5.48 -2.87
C VAL A 131 -4.73 4.89 -2.47
N THR A 132 -5.80 5.65 -2.66
CA THR A 132 -7.17 5.24 -2.31
C THR A 132 -8.04 5.23 -3.55
N HIS A 133 -8.66 4.08 -3.84
CA HIS A 133 -9.59 3.92 -4.96
C HIS A 133 -10.96 3.47 -4.46
N LYS A 134 -12.00 4.27 -4.78
CA LYS A 134 -13.40 3.91 -4.55
C LYS A 134 -13.89 3.02 -5.68
N VAL A 135 -14.22 1.78 -5.37
CA VAL A 135 -14.69 0.78 -6.34
C VAL A 135 -16.15 0.43 -6.07
N SER A 136 -16.93 0.24 -7.14
CA SER A 136 -18.30 -0.26 -7.07
C SER A 136 -18.31 -1.79 -7.06
N LEU A 137 -19.09 -2.36 -6.16
CA LEU A 137 -19.42 -3.78 -6.07
C LEU A 137 -20.91 -4.01 -6.38
N ALA A 138 -21.57 -3.06 -7.07
CA ALA A 138 -22.94 -3.22 -7.52
C ALA A 138 -23.09 -4.48 -8.41
N GLY A 139 -24.11 -5.30 -8.13
CA GLY A 139 -24.32 -6.58 -8.78
C GLY A 139 -23.56 -7.76 -8.16
N TYR A 140 -22.81 -7.56 -7.07
CA TYR A 140 -22.18 -8.62 -6.29
C TYR A 140 -22.73 -8.68 -4.86
N SER A 141 -22.76 -9.87 -4.27
CA SER A 141 -23.18 -10.12 -2.89
C SER A 141 -22.47 -11.37 -2.32
N GLY A 142 -22.53 -11.56 -1.01
CA GLY A 142 -21.91 -12.69 -0.32
C GLY A 142 -20.38 -12.66 -0.38
N LYS A 143 -19.74 -13.84 -0.25
CA LYS A 143 -18.28 -13.95 -0.24
C LYS A 143 -17.73 -13.70 -1.63
N GLN A 144 -16.94 -12.64 -1.77
CA GLN A 144 -16.28 -12.25 -3.02
C GLN A 144 -14.78 -12.15 -2.81
N LYS A 145 -13.99 -12.44 -3.86
CA LYS A 145 -12.55 -12.23 -3.86
C LYS A 145 -12.22 -11.18 -4.92
N VAL A 146 -11.68 -10.04 -4.49
CA VAL A 146 -11.21 -8.99 -5.39
C VAL A 146 -9.70 -9.15 -5.59
N LEU A 147 -9.27 -9.27 -6.84
CA LEU A 147 -7.85 -9.14 -7.21
C LEU A 147 -7.59 -7.68 -7.61
N ALA A 148 -6.76 -7.00 -6.82
CA ALA A 148 -6.22 -5.68 -7.14
C ALA A 148 -4.82 -5.84 -7.76
N VAL A 149 -4.60 -5.20 -8.90
CA VAL A 149 -3.36 -5.25 -9.69
C VAL A 149 -2.83 -3.84 -9.87
N TRP A 150 -1.57 -3.61 -9.48
CA TRP A 150 -0.84 -2.37 -9.73
C TRP A 150 0.15 -2.59 -10.88
N ASN A 151 -0.16 -2.06 -12.06
CA ASN A 151 0.69 -2.17 -13.25
C ASN A 151 1.70 -1.03 -13.28
N ILE A 152 2.99 -1.37 -13.25
CA ILE A 152 4.09 -0.42 -13.42
C ILE A 152 4.06 0.18 -14.84
N ALA A 153 4.57 1.40 -15.04
CA ALA A 153 4.57 2.06 -16.34
C ALA A 153 5.75 1.61 -17.23
N ASP A 154 6.94 1.59 -16.65
CA ASP A 154 8.25 1.54 -17.28
C ASP A 154 8.94 0.15 -17.23
N THR A 155 8.32 -0.85 -16.61
CA THR A 155 8.78 -2.25 -16.63
C THR A 155 7.68 -3.22 -17.07
N ALA A 156 8.03 -4.50 -17.22
CA ALA A 156 7.07 -5.57 -17.53
C ALA A 156 6.32 -6.10 -16.28
N ALA A 157 6.56 -5.54 -15.09
CA ALA A 157 6.06 -6.05 -13.82
C ALA A 157 4.76 -5.40 -13.33
N ALA A 158 4.09 -6.08 -12.40
CA ALA A 158 2.91 -5.63 -11.69
C ALA A 158 2.84 -6.26 -10.28
N PHE A 159 2.11 -5.62 -9.36
CA PHE A 159 1.93 -6.10 -7.98
C PHE A 159 0.52 -6.59 -7.75
N TYR A 160 0.40 -7.73 -7.08
CA TYR A 160 -0.85 -8.49 -6.96
C TYR A 160 -1.31 -8.56 -5.50
N SER A 161 -2.56 -8.17 -5.24
CA SER A 161 -3.20 -8.24 -3.92
C SER A 161 -4.58 -8.85 -4.05
N CYS A 162 -4.84 -10.00 -3.41
CA CYS A 162 -6.20 -10.53 -3.26
C CYS A 162 -6.81 -10.06 -1.94
N ILE A 163 -8.07 -9.63 -1.98
CA ILE A 163 -8.86 -9.20 -0.83
C ILE A 163 -10.13 -10.04 -0.78
N ASP A 164 -10.33 -10.77 0.32
CA ASP A 164 -11.56 -11.52 0.57
C ASP A 164 -12.58 -10.61 1.29
N LEU A 165 -13.77 -10.48 0.70
CA LEU A 165 -14.83 -9.57 1.11
C LEU A 165 -16.13 -10.34 1.38
N GLN A 166 -16.98 -9.79 2.25
CA GLN A 166 -18.37 -10.21 2.43
C GLN A 166 -19.27 -9.03 2.02
N VAL A 167 -19.77 -9.07 0.78
CA VAL A 167 -20.49 -7.97 0.15
C VAL A 167 -21.97 -8.02 0.49
N GLY A 168 -22.53 -6.90 0.96
CA GLY A 168 -23.95 -6.80 1.29
C GLY A 168 -24.36 -7.46 2.60
N GLY A 169 -23.39 -7.90 3.43
CA GLY A 169 -23.69 -8.35 4.79
C GLY A 169 -24.15 -7.18 5.67
N THR A 170 -25.19 -7.38 6.48
CA THR A 170 -25.71 -6.42 7.47
C THR A 170 -24.81 -6.28 8.70
N GLY A 171 -23.50 -6.22 8.49
CA GLY A 171 -22.45 -6.21 9.50
C GLY A 171 -21.69 -4.88 9.57
N GLY A 172 -22.34 -3.86 10.15
CA GLY A 172 -21.64 -2.76 10.81
C GLY A 172 -20.91 -1.73 9.93
N GLY A 173 -21.68 -0.79 9.36
CA GLY A 173 -21.17 0.55 9.07
C GLY A 173 -20.77 0.83 7.63
N THR A 174 -21.63 1.55 6.93
CA THR A 174 -21.19 2.53 5.92
C THR A 174 -20.11 3.42 6.57
N PRO A 175 -18.91 3.57 5.99
CA PRO A 175 -18.21 4.84 6.10
C PRO A 175 -19.06 5.82 5.29
N ALA A 176 -20.05 6.42 5.94
CA ALA A 176 -20.65 7.63 5.41
C ALA A 176 -19.50 8.60 5.10
N PRO A 177 -19.53 9.32 3.95
CA PRO A 177 -18.48 10.28 3.64
C PRO A 177 -18.42 11.25 4.82
N SER A 178 -17.28 11.27 5.53
CA SER A 178 -17.12 12.16 6.68
C SER A 178 -17.35 13.58 6.18
N PRO A 179 -18.41 14.28 6.63
CA PRO A 179 -18.75 15.58 6.08
C PRO A 179 -17.62 16.54 6.41
N THR A 180 -17.41 17.52 5.52
CA THR A 180 -16.39 18.56 5.67
C THR A 180 -16.76 19.53 6.80
N GLN A 181 -16.69 19.09 8.05
CA GLN A 181 -16.81 19.98 9.20
C GLN A 181 -15.56 20.85 9.30
N LYS A 182 -15.68 22.06 8.78
CA LYS A 182 -14.89 23.22 9.20
C LYS A 182 -15.14 23.42 10.72
N PRO A 183 -14.13 23.30 11.60
CA PRO A 183 -14.36 23.51 13.03
C PRO A 183 -14.63 25.00 13.31
N THR A 184 -15.88 25.33 13.64
CA THR A 184 -16.22 26.55 14.37
C THR A 184 -16.09 26.28 15.85
N THR A 185 -15.00 26.74 16.47
CA THR A 185 -14.75 26.62 17.91
C THR A 185 -15.45 27.74 18.68
N PRO A 186 -16.30 27.45 19.68
CA PRO A 186 -16.66 28.42 20.71
C PRO A 186 -15.46 28.59 21.66
N ALA A 187 -15.02 29.83 21.88
CA ALA A 187 -13.85 30.11 22.71
C ALA A 187 -14.19 30.02 24.22
N PRO A 188 -13.37 29.33 25.04
CA PRO A 188 -13.34 29.53 26.48
C PRO A 188 -12.31 30.60 26.88
N THR A 189 -12.71 31.45 27.82
CA THR A 189 -11.97 32.58 28.41
C THR A 189 -10.64 32.16 29.10
N PRO A 190 -9.57 32.98 29.05
CA PRO A 190 -8.29 32.65 29.67
C PRO A 190 -8.22 32.98 31.17
N THR A 191 -7.64 32.06 31.97
CA THR A 191 -7.20 32.34 33.35
C THR A 191 -5.75 32.81 33.35
N LYS A 192 -5.47 33.93 34.05
CA LYS A 192 -4.16 34.60 34.14
C LYS A 192 -3.23 33.97 35.20
N THR A 193 -1.96 34.44 35.21
CA THR A 193 -0.95 34.53 36.31
C THR A 193 0.34 33.75 35.97
N ALA A 194 1.58 34.27 36.05
CA ALA A 194 2.14 35.64 36.06
C ALA A 194 3.65 35.62 35.71
N THR A 195 4.26 36.77 35.38
CA THR A 195 5.72 37.00 35.12
C THR A 195 6.28 38.00 36.17
N PRO A 196 7.60 38.06 36.50
CA PRO A 196 8.68 38.78 35.75
C PRO A 196 10.01 37.97 35.63
N ALA A 197 10.92 38.13 34.64
CA ALA A 197 11.78 39.26 34.18
C ALA A 197 12.97 39.60 35.13
N PRO A 198 14.15 40.12 34.67
CA PRO A 198 14.50 40.67 33.34
C PRO A 198 15.83 40.17 32.70
N LEU A 199 16.22 40.81 31.58
CA LEU A 199 17.45 40.62 30.76
C LEU A 199 18.28 41.92 30.75
N PRO A 200 19.60 41.87 30.46
CA PRO A 200 20.16 42.84 29.49
C PRO A 200 21.04 42.20 28.38
N SER A 201 21.23 42.98 27.31
CA SER A 201 21.96 42.71 26.04
C SER A 201 22.93 43.91 25.79
N PRO A 202 23.74 44.06 24.70
CA PRO A 202 23.89 43.26 23.46
C PRO A 202 25.36 43.10 22.92
N THR A 203 25.49 42.78 21.60
CA THR A 203 26.67 42.93 20.66
C THR A 203 27.58 41.68 20.50
N SER A 204 28.03 41.16 19.32
CA SER A 204 27.70 41.39 17.87
C SER A 204 28.18 40.26 16.91
N VAL A 205 27.36 39.94 15.89
CA VAL A 205 27.61 39.92 14.39
C VAL A 205 29.05 39.62 13.84
N PRO A 206 29.26 38.84 12.73
CA PRO A 206 28.58 37.63 12.19
C PRO A 206 29.52 36.51 11.61
N LYS A 207 29.00 35.32 11.25
CA LYS A 207 29.58 34.43 10.20
C LYS A 207 28.48 33.53 9.56
N PRO A 208 28.54 33.14 8.26
CA PRO A 208 27.34 32.71 7.53
C PRO A 208 26.63 31.42 7.97
N THR A 209 25.31 31.59 8.08
CA THR A 209 24.18 30.68 8.26
C THR A 209 24.32 29.26 7.71
N ALA A 210 24.30 28.27 8.61
CA ALA A 210 23.70 26.96 8.32
C ALA A 210 22.19 27.04 8.52
N VAL A 211 21.39 26.46 7.62
CA VAL A 211 19.92 26.49 7.72
C VAL A 211 19.46 25.63 8.91
N PRO A 212 18.78 26.19 9.93
CA PRO A 212 18.22 25.38 11.01
C PRO A 212 16.93 24.75 10.50
N THR A 213 16.96 23.44 10.19
CA THR A 213 15.73 22.66 10.11
C THR A 213 15.14 22.58 11.51
N THR A 214 14.06 23.32 11.73
CA THR A 214 13.27 23.30 12.97
C THR A 214 12.63 21.92 13.13
N HIS A 215 13.35 21.03 13.82
CA HIS A 215 12.84 19.74 14.22
C HIS A 215 12.02 19.96 15.50
N PRO A 216 10.67 19.91 15.48
CA PRO A 216 9.88 20.03 16.69
C PRO A 216 10.13 18.81 17.57
N THR A 217 10.79 19.03 18.70
CA THR A 217 11.00 18.01 19.74
C THR A 217 9.64 17.51 20.25
N THR A 218 9.25 16.33 19.77
CA THR A 218 8.46 15.28 20.44
C THR A 218 7.28 15.72 21.35
N PRO A 219 6.06 15.28 20.99
CA PRO A 219 5.29 14.48 21.96
C PRO A 219 5.16 13.02 21.53
N ALA A 220 5.88 12.13 22.22
CA ALA A 220 5.84 10.68 22.02
C ALA A 220 4.73 10.08 22.90
N GLY A 221 3.48 10.24 22.45
CA GLY A 221 2.30 9.75 23.18
C GLY A 221 1.84 8.36 22.75
N THR A 222 0.66 7.96 23.22
CA THR A 222 -0.07 6.83 22.65
C THR A 222 -0.40 7.09 21.18
N TRP A 223 -0.30 6.08 20.32
CA TRP A 223 -0.74 6.16 18.92
C TRP A 223 -2.22 6.54 18.84
N LYS A 224 -2.57 7.39 17.87
CA LYS A 224 -3.92 7.88 17.62
C LYS A 224 -4.26 7.73 16.14
N ARG A 225 -5.45 7.19 15.86
CA ARG A 225 -6.09 7.28 14.53
C ARG A 225 -6.22 8.75 14.13
N GLY A 226 -5.94 9.06 12.87
CA GLY A 226 -5.85 10.43 12.35
C GLY A 226 -4.58 11.19 12.76
N GLY A 227 -3.71 10.62 13.59
CA GLY A 227 -2.45 11.26 14.00
C GLY A 227 -1.52 11.49 12.82
N LYS A 228 -0.93 12.69 12.74
CA LYS A 228 0.15 12.99 11.80
C LYS A 228 1.47 12.60 12.43
N TYR A 229 2.23 11.76 11.73
CA TYR A 229 3.49 11.22 12.20
C TYR A 229 4.57 11.45 11.17
N VAL A 230 5.69 12.03 11.58
CA VAL A 230 6.90 12.16 10.75
C VAL A 230 7.90 11.05 11.10
N ILE A 231 8.80 10.75 10.16
CA ILE A 231 9.90 9.80 10.37
C ILE A 231 10.62 10.13 11.69
N GLY A 232 10.86 9.12 12.52
CA GLY A 232 11.49 9.26 13.83
C GLY A 232 10.53 9.45 15.00
N ASN A 233 9.27 9.86 14.80
CA ASN A 233 8.29 9.93 15.89
C ASN A 233 8.13 8.57 16.57
N VAL A 234 8.17 8.54 17.90
CA VAL A 234 7.89 7.32 18.67
C VAL A 234 6.49 7.40 19.26
N VAL A 235 5.73 6.32 19.16
CA VAL A 235 4.40 6.18 19.77
C VAL A 235 4.31 4.90 20.59
N THR A 236 3.40 4.88 21.56
CA THR A 236 3.04 3.66 22.29
C THR A 236 1.71 3.12 21.77
N TYR A 237 1.63 1.83 21.44
CA TYR A 237 0.37 1.16 21.09
C TYR A 237 0.27 -0.17 21.84
N ARG A 238 -0.80 -0.33 22.64
CA ARG A 238 -1.00 -1.50 23.53
C ARG A 238 0.24 -1.81 24.40
N GLY A 239 0.83 -0.78 24.99
CA GLY A 239 2.03 -0.89 25.85
C GLY A 239 3.38 -1.00 25.11
N VAL A 240 3.37 -1.30 23.81
CA VAL A 240 4.59 -1.49 23.00
C VAL A 240 4.98 -0.19 22.30
N LYS A 241 6.29 0.13 22.24
CA LYS A 241 6.80 1.32 21.53
C LYS A 241 7.10 1.04 20.06
N TYR A 242 6.78 2.00 19.21
CA TYR A 242 7.02 1.96 17.77
C TYR A 242 7.56 3.29 17.25
N ARG A 243 8.56 3.26 16.38
CA ARG A 243 9.08 4.41 15.63
C ARG A 243 8.41 4.48 14.27
N CYS A 244 7.83 5.63 13.93
CA CYS A 244 7.41 5.97 12.58
C CYS A 244 8.65 5.96 11.65
N ILE A 245 8.61 5.16 10.59
CA ILE A 245 9.71 5.05 9.62
C ILE A 245 9.38 5.67 8.25
N GLN A 246 8.12 6.05 8.03
CA GLN A 246 7.67 6.80 6.86
C GLN A 246 6.65 7.86 7.27
N SER A 247 6.86 9.13 6.91
CA SER A 247 5.94 10.22 7.30
C SER A 247 4.54 9.99 6.71
N HIS A 248 3.51 9.96 7.55
CA HIS A 248 2.13 9.66 7.16
C HIS A 248 1.11 10.33 8.08
N THR A 249 -0.17 10.28 7.69
CA THR A 249 -1.30 10.46 8.62
C THR A 249 -1.92 9.08 8.85
N ALA A 250 -2.11 8.67 10.10
CA ALA A 250 -2.54 7.31 10.45
C ALA A 250 -4.04 7.08 10.20
N TYR A 251 -4.42 6.83 8.95
CA TYR A 251 -5.81 6.56 8.57
C TYR A 251 -6.25 5.14 8.92
N GLY A 252 -7.56 4.96 9.15
CA GLY A 252 -8.14 3.64 9.41
C GLY A 252 -7.40 2.85 10.50
N ASP A 253 -7.16 1.57 10.23
CA ASP A 253 -6.48 0.65 11.15
C ASP A 253 -4.96 0.62 10.95
N TRP A 254 -4.33 1.75 10.57
CA TRP A 254 -2.88 1.90 10.51
C TRP A 254 -2.22 2.00 11.90
N ALA A 255 -2.69 1.18 12.84
CA ALA A 255 -2.05 0.95 14.11
C ALA A 255 -0.69 0.29 13.87
N PRO A 256 0.34 0.61 14.67
CA PRO A 256 1.72 0.20 14.39
C PRO A 256 1.97 -1.29 14.09
N PRO A 257 1.33 -2.27 14.77
CA PRO A 257 1.53 -3.69 14.43
C PRO A 257 0.87 -4.14 13.12
N LEU A 258 -0.05 -3.36 12.55
CA LEU A 258 -0.83 -3.73 11.36
C LEU A 258 -0.22 -3.21 10.05
N VAL A 259 0.73 -2.28 10.15
CA VAL A 259 1.38 -1.56 9.04
C VAL A 259 2.89 -1.40 9.32
N PRO A 260 3.67 -2.49 9.37
CA PRO A 260 5.10 -2.45 9.69
C PRO A 260 5.93 -1.62 8.69
N ALA A 261 5.41 -1.40 7.48
CA ALA A 261 5.95 -0.45 6.49
C ALA A 261 6.01 1.01 6.99
N LEU A 262 5.09 1.41 7.87
CA LEU A 262 5.02 2.75 8.45
C LEU A 262 5.65 2.81 9.84
N TRP A 263 5.82 1.67 10.52
CA TRP A 263 6.21 1.59 11.93
C TRP A 263 7.19 0.45 12.26
N LYS A 264 8.34 0.79 12.85
CA LYS A 264 9.32 -0.15 13.42
C LYS A 264 9.10 -0.29 14.94
N ARG A 265 8.82 -1.51 15.44
CA ARG A 265 8.78 -1.80 16.89
C ARG A 265 10.14 -1.53 17.53
N LEU A 266 10.14 -0.99 18.75
CA LEU A 266 11.34 -0.64 19.53
C LEU A 266 11.52 -1.47 20.81
N GLY A 267 10.43 -2.07 21.31
CA GLY A 267 10.32 -2.75 22.60
C GLY A 267 8.85 -2.86 22.96
#